data_AF-A0A7V9U5B4-F1
#
_entry.id   AF-A0A7V9U5B4-F1
#
_cell.length_a   1.000
_cell.length_b   1.000
_cell.length_c   1.000
_cell.angle_alpha   90.00
_cell.angle_beta   90.00
_cell.angle_gamma   90.00
#
_symmetry.space_group_name_H-M   'P 1'
#
loop_
_entity.id
_entity.type
_entity.pdbx_description
1 polymer ?
#
loop_
_entity_poly.entity_id
_entity_poly.type
_entity_poly.pdbx_seq_one_letter_code
_entity_poly.pdbx_strand_id
1 'polypeptide(L)'
;MTTGLRVDPRESPRNYLARDRIVRLLEGVPDSVFDGSQLFLHQLAKARRHVAADPPAGEYWTKAETIREQLDLAEAHLSAALAPNFPVQDDRREVPLNLHVTSALTFDVRSRFEASHGDDASSAAYLTRAQEEYIKAQALDPDNTYVLENFARFKLREAKDATTTERRVALAIEAVTLLEWEMAVDDQLRRREAILETLVSAYTLLEAHVGLDRLREMAENGDEAASIAVARYLAYPARFSGPTARPSAPREALGLLNRIPADRVTWRSRLLVYQLVSESMPRDFAARLEAADELAAMTGFPWPFQIKLEYAILLFQMGRHRDGQQSFAQIREMLVSRSGAVAVPNELRYLADPKSAFASPLRTSILVTNTSSVGRNYYGIPHGWGAVEIPFRPYLFARQRIVPRDDLDCLIQFSLFGPQAVPPTEA
;
A
#
# COMPACT_ATOMS: atom_id res chain seq x y z
N MET A 1 -0.27 25.43 -16.21
CA MET A 1 0.07 24.97 -17.59
C MET A 1 0.17 23.44 -17.73
N THR A 2 0.00 22.64 -16.68
CA THR A 2 0.19 21.17 -16.71
C THR A 2 -0.96 20.37 -17.30
N THR A 3 -2.18 20.91 -17.34
CA THR A 3 -3.37 20.21 -17.87
C THR A 3 -3.36 20.05 -19.39
N GLY A 4 -2.66 20.91 -20.13
CA GLY A 4 -2.57 20.82 -21.59
C GLY A 4 -1.67 19.68 -22.11
N LEU A 5 -0.83 19.11 -21.23
CA LEU A 5 0.16 18.07 -21.58
C LEU A 5 -0.25 16.65 -21.16
N ARG A 6 -1.35 16.52 -20.41
CA ARG A 6 -1.82 15.21 -19.95
C ARG A 6 -2.43 14.46 -21.12
N VAL A 7 -1.93 13.25 -21.35
CA VAL A 7 -2.40 12.32 -22.37
C VAL A 7 -2.87 11.06 -21.65
N ASP A 8 -4.10 11.07 -21.15
CA ASP A 8 -4.76 9.92 -20.53
C ASP A 8 -6.24 9.94 -20.91
N PRO A 9 -6.84 8.81 -21.34
CA PRO A 9 -8.23 8.79 -21.81
C PRO A 9 -9.26 9.04 -20.70
N ARG A 10 -8.91 8.81 -19.43
CA ARG A 10 -9.75 9.08 -18.26
C ARG A 10 -9.53 10.48 -17.72
N GLU A 11 -8.29 10.97 -17.70
CA GLU A 11 -7.99 12.30 -17.16
C GLU A 11 -8.17 13.44 -18.18
N SER A 12 -7.94 13.18 -19.46
CA SER A 12 -7.95 14.19 -20.53
C SER A 12 -8.35 13.58 -21.88
N PRO A 13 -9.63 13.16 -22.05
CA PRO A 13 -10.11 12.45 -23.24
C PRO A 13 -9.88 13.22 -24.56
N ARG A 14 -9.97 14.55 -24.52
CA ARG A 14 -9.75 15.42 -25.70
C ARG A 14 -8.32 15.38 -26.21
N ASN A 15 -7.34 15.29 -25.30
CA ASN A 15 -5.92 15.26 -25.65
C ASN A 15 -5.53 13.87 -26.19
N TYR A 16 -6.20 12.82 -25.72
CA TYR A 16 -5.91 11.44 -26.12
C TYR A 16 -6.05 11.21 -27.63
N LEU A 17 -7.04 11.84 -28.29
CA LEU A 17 -7.26 11.74 -29.74
C LEU A 17 -6.20 12.46 -30.59
N ALA A 18 -5.45 13.40 -29.99
CA ALA A 18 -4.41 14.19 -30.66
C ALA A 18 -2.99 13.86 -30.14
N ARG A 19 -2.81 12.67 -29.54
CA ARG A 19 -1.59 12.25 -28.85
C ARG A 19 -0.33 12.30 -29.71
N ASP A 20 -0.42 11.96 -31.00
CA ASP A 20 0.70 12.02 -31.94
C ASP A 20 1.14 13.45 -32.24
N ARG A 21 0.18 14.36 -32.41
CA ARG A 21 0.43 15.80 -32.57
C ARG A 21 1.04 16.38 -31.30
N ILE A 22 0.60 15.92 -30.13
CA ILE A 22 1.18 16.32 -28.84
C ILE A 22 2.64 15.88 -28.75
N VAL A 23 2.96 14.63 -29.09
CA VAL A 23 4.37 14.15 -29.11
C VAL A 23 5.23 15.03 -30.01
N ARG A 24 4.81 15.29 -31.26
CA ARG A 24 5.56 16.15 -32.18
C ARG A 24 5.75 17.58 -31.68
N LEU A 25 4.75 18.12 -30.97
CA LEU A 25 4.85 19.45 -30.38
C LEU A 25 5.84 19.47 -29.21
N LEU A 26 5.83 18.42 -28.39
CA LEU A 26 6.76 18.28 -27.26
C LEU A 26 8.20 18.04 -27.72
N GLU A 27 8.40 17.37 -28.85
CA GLU A 27 9.74 17.19 -29.45
C GLU A 27 10.37 18.52 -29.91
N GLY A 28 9.58 19.55 -30.22
CA GLY A 28 10.07 20.86 -30.64
C GLY A 28 10.48 21.80 -29.50
N VAL A 29 10.47 21.34 -28.25
CA VAL A 29 10.80 22.14 -27.06
C VAL A 29 12.33 22.27 -26.90
N PRO A 30 12.87 23.39 -26.36
CA PRO A 30 14.32 23.55 -26.18
C PRO A 30 14.95 22.51 -25.23
N ASP A 31 16.22 22.17 -25.49
CA ASP A 31 17.01 21.20 -24.70
C ASP A 31 17.04 21.54 -23.20
N SER A 32 17.04 22.82 -22.83
CA SER A 32 17.02 23.26 -21.44
C SER A 32 15.79 22.78 -20.65
N VAL A 33 14.69 22.44 -21.34
CA VAL A 33 13.51 21.82 -20.72
C VAL A 33 13.70 20.32 -20.56
N PHE A 34 14.30 19.64 -21.54
CA PHE A 34 14.66 18.22 -21.45
C PHE A 34 15.64 17.96 -20.30
N ASP A 35 16.65 18.80 -20.17
CA ASP A 35 17.70 18.65 -19.17
C ASP A 35 17.25 19.04 -17.75
N GLY A 36 16.21 19.88 -17.63
CA GLY A 36 15.87 20.55 -16.37
C GLY A 36 14.49 20.23 -15.79
N SER A 37 13.72 19.30 -16.38
CA SER A 37 12.33 19.05 -15.97
C SER A 37 11.95 17.56 -16.00
N GLN A 38 11.92 16.94 -14.83
CA GLN A 38 11.41 15.57 -14.67
C GLN A 38 9.94 15.47 -15.07
N LEU A 39 9.13 16.47 -14.69
CA LEU A 39 7.72 16.51 -15.05
C LEU A 39 7.52 16.50 -16.57
N PHE A 40 8.36 17.24 -17.31
CA PHE A 40 8.29 17.24 -18.77
C PHE A 40 8.64 15.88 -19.38
N LEU A 41 9.78 15.30 -18.96
CA LEU A 41 10.21 13.97 -19.42
C LEU A 41 9.15 12.90 -19.12
N HIS A 42 8.52 12.97 -17.95
CA HIS A 42 7.44 12.10 -17.55
C HIS A 42 6.21 12.21 -18.48
N GLN A 43 5.73 13.43 -18.75
CA GLN A 43 4.57 13.61 -19.62
C GLN A 43 4.88 13.21 -21.07
N LEU A 44 6.09 13.48 -21.57
CA LEU A 44 6.52 13.05 -22.89
C LEU A 44 6.57 11.52 -22.98
N ALA A 45 7.15 10.84 -21.99
CA ALA A 45 7.15 9.37 -21.93
C ALA A 45 5.74 8.79 -21.91
N LYS A 46 4.81 9.37 -21.13
CA LYS A 46 3.39 8.99 -21.14
C LYS A 46 2.78 9.11 -22.54
N ALA A 47 2.99 10.25 -23.21
CA ALA A 47 2.46 10.49 -24.54
C ALA A 47 3.00 9.47 -25.56
N ARG A 48 4.32 9.21 -25.55
CA ARG A 48 4.95 8.20 -26.42
C ARG A 48 4.43 6.79 -26.16
N ARG A 49 4.31 6.39 -24.89
CA ARG A 49 3.72 5.09 -24.51
C ARG A 49 2.29 4.94 -25.05
N HIS A 50 1.46 5.97 -24.95
CA HIS A 50 0.09 5.93 -25.46
C HIS A 50 0.03 5.84 -26.98
N VAL A 51 0.90 6.56 -27.69
CA VAL A 51 1.04 6.43 -29.15
C VAL A 51 1.47 5.03 -29.54
N ALA A 52 2.39 4.41 -28.79
CA ALA A 52 2.82 3.04 -29.07
C ALA A 52 1.76 1.98 -28.74
N ALA A 53 1.01 2.16 -27.65
CA ALA A 53 0.00 1.21 -27.19
C ALA A 53 -1.26 1.21 -28.07
N ASP A 54 -1.61 2.37 -28.61
CA ASP A 54 -2.77 2.59 -29.47
C ASP A 54 -2.32 3.56 -30.57
N PRO A 55 -1.70 3.07 -31.66
CA PRO A 55 -1.20 3.93 -32.72
C PRO A 55 -2.32 4.59 -33.53
N PRO A 56 -2.15 5.84 -33.98
CA PRO A 56 -3.05 6.45 -34.96
C PRO A 56 -3.10 5.65 -36.27
N ALA A 57 -4.19 5.80 -37.02
CA ALA A 57 -4.28 5.22 -38.35
C ALA A 57 -3.25 5.86 -39.31
N GLY A 58 -2.58 5.03 -40.12
CA GLY A 58 -1.67 5.47 -41.18
C GLY A 58 -0.45 4.58 -41.36
N GLU A 59 0.12 4.57 -42.58
CA GLU A 59 1.25 3.72 -42.98
C GLU A 59 2.53 3.94 -42.14
N TYR A 60 2.69 5.12 -41.54
CA TYR A 60 3.83 5.39 -40.64
C TYR A 60 3.78 4.51 -39.38
N TRP A 61 2.58 4.28 -38.85
CA TRP A 61 2.36 3.57 -37.59
C TRP A 61 2.16 2.07 -37.76
N THR A 62 2.12 1.57 -39.00
CA THR A 62 2.08 0.13 -39.29
C THR A 62 3.47 -0.51 -39.25
N LYS A 63 4.54 0.29 -39.21
CA LYS A 63 5.92 -0.19 -39.12
C LYS A 63 6.28 -0.51 -37.67
N ALA A 64 6.72 -1.75 -37.43
CA ALA A 64 7.10 -2.22 -36.09
C ALA A 64 8.24 -1.37 -35.50
N GLU A 65 9.19 -0.96 -36.31
CA GLU A 65 10.35 -0.15 -35.92
C GLU A 65 9.93 1.21 -35.35
N THR A 66 8.90 1.83 -35.94
CA THR A 66 8.35 3.11 -35.46
C THR A 66 7.78 2.97 -34.05
N ILE A 67 7.00 1.91 -33.80
CA ILE A 67 6.40 1.65 -32.48
C ILE A 67 7.50 1.34 -31.46
N ARG A 68 8.49 0.55 -31.87
CA ARG A 68 9.65 0.19 -31.06
C ARG A 68 10.44 1.44 -30.63
N GLU A 69 10.72 2.33 -31.57
CA GLU A 69 11.41 3.60 -31.32
C GLU A 69 10.66 4.48 -30.30
N GLN A 70 9.33 4.59 -30.40
CA GLN A 70 8.56 5.36 -29.42
C GLN A 70 8.67 4.80 -28.01
N LEU A 71 8.72 3.48 -27.87
CA LEU A 71 8.90 2.82 -26.58
C LEU A 71 10.34 3.00 -26.07
N ASP A 72 11.35 2.85 -26.92
CA ASP A 72 12.76 3.08 -26.55
C ASP A 72 12.98 4.52 -26.04
N LEU A 73 12.40 5.50 -26.73
CA LEU A 73 12.46 6.91 -26.30
C LEU A 73 11.70 7.16 -24.99
N ALA A 74 10.52 6.54 -24.81
CA ALA A 74 9.78 6.64 -23.56
C ALA A 74 10.59 6.08 -22.37
N GLU A 75 11.22 4.91 -22.56
CA GLU A 75 12.11 4.30 -21.59
C GLU A 75 13.31 5.20 -21.26
N ALA A 76 13.96 5.76 -22.28
CA ALA A 76 15.10 6.67 -22.11
C ALA A 76 14.73 7.92 -21.30
N HIS A 77 13.57 8.53 -21.59
CA HIS A 77 13.08 9.69 -20.84
C HIS A 77 12.79 9.37 -19.37
N LEU A 78 12.19 8.21 -19.09
CA LEU A 78 11.90 7.78 -17.71
C LEU A 78 13.18 7.43 -16.96
N SER A 79 14.12 6.74 -17.61
CA SER A 79 15.43 6.42 -17.03
C SER A 79 16.21 7.68 -16.69
N ALA A 80 16.21 8.69 -17.59
CA ALA A 80 16.82 9.99 -17.32
C ALA A 80 16.14 10.69 -16.13
N ALA A 81 14.80 10.76 -16.12
CA ALA A 81 14.04 11.41 -15.05
C ALA A 81 14.26 10.75 -13.67
N LEU A 82 14.47 9.44 -13.63
CA LEU A 82 14.76 8.66 -12.41
C LEU A 82 16.23 8.71 -11.98
N ALA A 83 17.12 9.32 -12.75
CA ALA A 83 18.53 9.40 -12.40
C ALA A 83 18.72 10.16 -11.06
N PRO A 84 19.51 9.63 -10.09
CA PRO A 84 19.68 10.26 -8.78
C PRO A 84 20.22 11.70 -8.83
N ASN A 85 20.92 12.03 -9.91
CA ASN A 85 21.62 13.29 -10.09
C ASN A 85 20.89 14.22 -11.06
N PHE A 86 19.63 13.94 -11.39
CA PHE A 86 18.88 14.74 -12.35
C PHE A 86 18.74 16.18 -11.83
N PRO A 87 19.22 17.20 -12.58
CA PRO A 87 19.21 18.57 -12.11
C PRO A 87 17.79 19.14 -12.23
N VAL A 88 17.06 19.22 -11.10
CA VAL A 88 15.67 19.70 -11.10
C VAL A 88 15.46 20.83 -10.11
N GLN A 89 14.78 21.89 -10.56
CA GLN A 89 14.15 22.88 -9.68
C GLN A 89 12.89 22.25 -9.05
N ASP A 90 12.58 22.60 -7.80
CA ASP A 90 11.51 21.93 -7.03
C ASP A 90 10.12 21.99 -7.70
N ASP A 91 9.81 23.03 -8.48
CA ASP A 91 8.54 23.20 -9.22
C ASP A 91 8.43 22.32 -10.47
N ARG A 92 9.53 21.71 -10.91
CA ARG A 92 9.62 20.82 -12.07
C ARG A 92 9.94 19.37 -11.69
N ARG A 93 10.03 19.11 -10.38
CA ARG A 93 10.21 17.78 -9.81
C ARG A 93 8.91 16.98 -9.94
N GLU A 94 9.04 15.74 -10.36
CA GLU A 94 7.91 14.79 -10.36
C GLU A 94 7.98 13.94 -9.09
N VAL A 95 6.82 13.42 -8.65
CA VAL A 95 6.79 12.45 -7.56
C VAL A 95 7.41 11.14 -8.06
N PRO A 96 8.48 10.61 -7.41
CA PRO A 96 9.19 9.44 -7.91
C PRO A 96 8.30 8.21 -8.14
N LEU A 97 7.27 8.01 -7.30
CA LEU A 97 6.31 6.91 -7.46
C LEU A 97 5.60 6.94 -8.83
N ASN A 98 5.27 8.14 -9.34
CA ASN A 98 4.58 8.28 -10.63
C ASN A 98 5.48 7.89 -11.80
N LEU A 99 6.78 8.17 -11.70
CA LEU A 99 7.78 7.78 -12.69
C LEU A 99 7.93 6.25 -12.75
N HIS A 100 8.00 5.60 -11.59
CA HIS A 100 8.04 4.14 -11.49
C HIS A 100 6.78 3.48 -12.06
N VAL A 101 5.58 3.95 -11.70
CA VAL A 101 4.34 3.41 -12.29
C VAL A 101 4.31 3.59 -13.81
N THR A 102 4.73 4.75 -14.31
CA THR A 102 4.78 5.00 -15.76
C THR A 102 5.82 4.11 -16.46
N SER A 103 6.94 3.84 -15.81
CA SER A 103 7.95 2.89 -16.30
C SER A 103 7.39 1.48 -16.37
N ALA A 104 6.72 1.03 -15.31
CA ALA A 104 6.05 -0.27 -15.27
C ALA A 104 5.03 -0.43 -16.40
N LEU A 105 4.19 0.58 -16.59
CA LEU A 105 3.21 0.63 -17.67
C LEU A 105 3.85 0.66 -19.07
N THR A 106 5.03 1.27 -19.21
CA THR A 106 5.76 1.32 -20.50
C THR A 106 6.36 -0.04 -20.82
N PHE A 107 7.03 -0.68 -19.85
CA PHE A 107 7.56 -2.03 -20.01
C PHE A 107 6.45 -3.06 -20.28
N ASP A 108 5.29 -2.90 -19.66
CA ASP A 108 4.13 -3.74 -19.94
C ASP A 108 3.61 -3.59 -21.39
N VAL A 109 3.52 -2.37 -21.90
CA VAL A 109 3.19 -2.15 -23.32
C VAL A 109 4.26 -2.77 -24.22
N ARG A 110 5.54 -2.61 -23.85
CA ARG A 110 6.67 -3.15 -24.61
C ARG A 110 6.68 -4.68 -24.63
N SER A 111 6.40 -5.34 -23.52
CA SER A 111 6.27 -6.79 -23.45
C SER A 111 5.23 -7.31 -24.44
N ARG A 112 4.03 -6.73 -24.43
CA ARG A 112 2.94 -7.14 -25.33
C ARG A 112 3.29 -6.90 -26.80
N PHE A 113 3.98 -5.81 -27.08
CA PHE A 113 4.47 -5.51 -28.42
C PHE A 113 5.49 -6.55 -28.89
N GLU A 114 6.49 -6.89 -28.10
CA GLU A 114 7.49 -7.89 -28.51
C GLU A 114 6.88 -9.30 -28.63
N ALA A 115 5.96 -9.67 -27.73
CA ALA A 115 5.21 -10.93 -27.83
C ALA A 115 4.39 -11.02 -29.13
N SER A 116 3.70 -9.94 -29.53
CA SER A 116 2.91 -9.94 -30.78
C SER A 116 3.78 -10.03 -32.05
N HIS A 117 5.08 -9.80 -31.92
CA HIS A 117 6.07 -9.94 -32.99
C HIS A 117 6.96 -11.19 -32.84
N GLY A 118 6.60 -12.10 -31.93
CA GLY A 118 7.27 -13.40 -31.76
C GLY A 118 8.58 -13.36 -30.96
N ASP A 119 8.89 -12.26 -30.26
CA ASP A 119 10.04 -12.17 -29.35
C ASP A 119 9.61 -12.37 -27.89
N ASP A 120 9.35 -13.64 -27.57
CA ASP A 120 8.92 -14.08 -26.22
C ASP A 120 10.01 -13.83 -25.16
N ALA A 121 11.28 -13.89 -25.54
CA ALA A 121 12.40 -13.68 -24.63
C ALA A 121 12.45 -12.22 -24.15
N SER A 122 12.38 -11.26 -25.07
CA SER A 122 12.28 -9.85 -24.73
C SER A 122 10.99 -9.57 -23.97
N SER A 123 9.86 -10.15 -24.39
CA SER A 123 8.59 -9.99 -23.69
C SER A 123 8.68 -10.37 -22.21
N ALA A 124 9.24 -11.55 -21.90
CA ALA A 124 9.42 -12.01 -20.53
C ALA A 124 10.33 -11.07 -19.72
N ALA A 125 11.43 -10.59 -20.31
CA ALA A 125 12.33 -9.64 -19.66
C ALA A 125 11.63 -8.31 -19.32
N TYR A 126 10.80 -7.79 -20.22
CA TYR A 126 10.01 -6.58 -19.98
C TYR A 126 8.92 -6.79 -18.91
N LEU A 127 8.29 -7.96 -18.83
CA LEU A 127 7.37 -8.28 -17.72
C LEU A 127 8.08 -8.26 -16.37
N THR A 128 9.28 -8.84 -16.29
CA THR A 128 10.11 -8.76 -15.07
C THR A 128 10.43 -7.32 -14.69
N ARG A 129 10.87 -6.49 -15.66
CA ARG A 129 11.13 -5.07 -15.41
C ARG A 129 9.86 -4.33 -14.97
N ALA A 130 8.71 -4.60 -15.57
CA ALA A 130 7.44 -4.00 -15.18
C ALA A 130 7.08 -4.32 -13.72
N GLN A 131 7.24 -5.59 -13.33
CA GLN A 131 7.04 -6.05 -11.97
C GLN A 131 7.96 -5.32 -10.97
N GLU A 132 9.24 -5.20 -11.29
CA GLU A 132 10.23 -4.52 -10.44
C GLU A 132 9.90 -3.05 -10.21
N GLU A 133 9.46 -2.35 -11.26
CA GLU A 133 9.06 -0.94 -11.15
C GLU A 133 7.81 -0.75 -10.29
N TYR A 134 6.82 -1.65 -10.37
CA TYR A 134 5.69 -1.62 -9.45
C TYR A 134 6.10 -1.88 -8.00
N ILE A 135 7.04 -2.80 -7.75
CA ILE A 135 7.57 -3.07 -6.40
C ILE A 135 8.27 -1.82 -5.86
N LYS A 136 9.08 -1.13 -6.67
CA LYS A 136 9.73 0.14 -6.29
C LYS A 136 8.70 1.23 -5.99
N ALA A 137 7.67 1.38 -6.83
CA ALA A 137 6.59 2.33 -6.61
C ALA A 137 5.84 2.06 -5.30
N GLN A 138 5.49 0.81 -5.04
CA GLN A 138 4.80 0.40 -3.81
C GLN A 138 5.66 0.59 -2.57
N ALA A 139 6.99 0.40 -2.66
CA ALA A 139 7.89 0.63 -1.54
C ALA A 139 7.94 2.11 -1.12
N LEU A 140 7.76 3.05 -2.05
CA LEU A 140 7.75 4.49 -1.77
C LEU A 140 6.48 4.90 -1.02
N ASP A 141 5.31 4.49 -1.50
CA ASP A 141 4.02 4.73 -0.84
C ASP A 141 3.11 3.49 -1.00
N PRO A 142 3.13 2.56 -0.02
CA PRO A 142 2.37 1.31 -0.03
C PRO A 142 0.86 1.49 -0.14
N ASP A 143 0.34 2.61 0.37
CA ASP A 143 -1.10 2.91 0.41
C ASP A 143 -1.56 3.73 -0.81
N ASN A 144 -0.66 4.02 -1.75
CA ASN A 144 -1.00 4.82 -2.91
C ASN A 144 -1.97 4.06 -3.83
N THR A 145 -3.23 4.50 -3.88
CA THR A 145 -4.29 3.84 -4.65
C THR A 145 -3.98 3.73 -6.13
N TYR A 146 -3.33 4.73 -6.72
CA TYR A 146 -2.91 4.69 -8.12
C TYR A 146 -1.88 3.58 -8.38
N VAL A 147 -0.96 3.32 -7.45
CA VAL A 147 -0.02 2.19 -7.54
C VAL A 147 -0.76 0.87 -7.38
N LEU A 148 -1.57 0.72 -6.33
CA LEU A 148 -2.29 -0.52 -6.03
C LEU A 148 -3.21 -0.94 -7.19
N GLU A 149 -3.98 0.00 -7.75
CA GLU A 149 -4.91 -0.25 -8.85
C GLU A 149 -4.15 -0.73 -10.11
N ASN A 150 -3.13 0.02 -10.54
CA ASN A 150 -2.38 -0.31 -11.75
C ASN A 150 -1.61 -1.62 -11.60
N PHE A 151 -1.06 -1.87 -10.41
CA PHE A 151 -0.34 -3.09 -10.13
C PHE A 151 -1.28 -4.31 -10.14
N ALA A 152 -2.46 -4.21 -9.53
CA ALA A 152 -3.47 -5.26 -9.57
C ALA A 152 -3.94 -5.55 -11.00
N ARG A 153 -4.18 -4.51 -11.80
CA ARG A 153 -4.55 -4.67 -13.22
C ARG A 153 -3.44 -5.36 -14.02
N PHE A 154 -2.18 -5.00 -13.77
CA PHE A 154 -1.02 -5.66 -14.37
C PHE A 154 -1.05 -7.17 -14.06
N LYS A 155 -1.24 -7.52 -12.79
CA LYS A 155 -1.34 -8.91 -12.32
C LYS A 155 -2.49 -9.69 -12.93
N LEU A 156 -3.69 -9.10 -13.01
CA LEU A 156 -4.84 -9.77 -13.62
C LEU A 156 -4.66 -10.02 -15.10
N ARG A 157 -4.01 -9.11 -15.82
CA ARG A 157 -3.70 -9.34 -17.22
C ARG A 157 -2.70 -10.49 -17.38
N GLU A 158 -1.59 -10.46 -16.63
CA GLU A 158 -0.65 -11.59 -16.65
C GLU A 158 -1.33 -12.91 -16.26
N ALA A 159 -2.30 -12.88 -15.33
CA ALA A 159 -3.04 -14.07 -14.93
C ALA A 159 -3.89 -14.65 -16.07
N LYS A 160 -4.47 -13.80 -16.94
CA LYS A 160 -5.25 -14.25 -18.10
C LYS A 160 -4.37 -14.98 -19.10
N ASP A 161 -3.16 -14.46 -19.32
CA ASP A 161 -2.19 -14.96 -20.29
C ASP A 161 -1.33 -16.12 -19.73
N ALA A 162 -1.43 -16.40 -18.42
CA ALA A 162 -0.67 -17.45 -17.76
C ALA A 162 -1.02 -18.86 -18.28
N THR A 163 0.01 -19.64 -18.62
CA THR A 163 -0.11 -20.99 -19.18
C THR A 163 -0.39 -22.07 -18.12
N THR A 164 0.06 -21.87 -16.88
CA THR A 164 -0.12 -22.81 -15.76
C THR A 164 -1.17 -22.32 -14.78
N THR A 165 -1.96 -23.25 -14.22
CA THR A 165 -2.97 -22.97 -13.20
C THR A 165 -2.35 -22.32 -11.95
N GLU A 166 -1.20 -22.82 -11.50
CA GLU A 166 -0.48 -22.34 -10.31
C GLU A 166 -0.11 -20.86 -10.45
N ARG A 167 0.51 -20.49 -11.58
CA ARG A 167 0.87 -19.10 -11.88
C ARG A 167 -0.37 -18.21 -11.98
N ARG A 168 -1.44 -18.69 -12.62
CA ARG A 168 -2.71 -17.98 -12.76
C ARG A 168 -3.33 -17.67 -11.39
N VAL A 169 -3.39 -18.66 -10.50
CA VAL A 169 -3.89 -18.51 -9.12
C VAL A 169 -3.03 -17.50 -8.35
N ALA A 170 -1.70 -17.66 -8.39
CA ALA A 170 -0.79 -16.74 -7.71
C ALA A 170 -1.02 -15.29 -8.14
N LEU A 171 -1.01 -15.00 -9.44
CA LEU A 171 -1.22 -13.66 -9.98
C LEU A 171 -2.60 -13.07 -9.63
N ALA A 172 -3.66 -13.89 -9.74
CA ALA A 172 -5.00 -13.44 -9.39
C ALA A 172 -5.12 -13.09 -7.90
N ILE A 173 -4.50 -13.88 -7.01
CA ILE A 173 -4.51 -13.63 -5.57
C ILE A 173 -3.63 -12.44 -5.17
N GLU A 174 -2.53 -12.21 -5.89
CA GLU A 174 -1.77 -10.98 -5.76
C GLU A 174 -2.64 -9.76 -6.09
N ALA A 175 -3.39 -9.81 -7.19
CA ALA A 175 -4.30 -8.73 -7.57
C ALA A 175 -5.41 -8.51 -6.54
N VAL A 176 -6.07 -9.58 -6.07
CA VAL A 176 -7.10 -9.50 -5.02
C VAL A 176 -6.53 -8.83 -3.78
N THR A 177 -5.33 -9.23 -3.35
CA THR A 177 -4.69 -8.66 -2.15
C THR A 177 -4.43 -7.16 -2.31
N LEU A 178 -3.98 -6.71 -3.48
CA LEU A 178 -3.74 -5.29 -3.78
C LEU A 178 -5.04 -4.47 -3.83
N LEU A 179 -6.09 -5.00 -4.47
CA LEU A 179 -7.39 -4.31 -4.59
C LEU A 179 -8.12 -4.21 -3.25
N GLU A 180 -8.07 -5.25 -2.43
CA GLU A 180 -8.66 -5.19 -1.09
C GLU A 180 -7.90 -4.24 -0.18
N TRP A 181 -6.58 -4.15 -0.33
CA TRP A 181 -5.79 -3.13 0.33
C TRP A 181 -6.20 -1.72 -0.16
N GLU A 182 -6.34 -1.51 -1.47
CA GLU A 182 -6.83 -0.24 -2.01
C GLU A 182 -8.18 0.16 -1.42
N MET A 183 -9.14 -0.78 -1.34
CA MET A 183 -10.43 -0.56 -0.70
C MET A 183 -10.34 -0.18 0.77
N ALA A 184 -9.35 -0.70 1.49
CA ALA A 184 -9.15 -0.39 2.91
C ALA A 184 -8.57 1.02 3.11
N VAL A 185 -7.81 1.53 2.14
CA VAL A 185 -7.19 2.87 2.20
C VAL A 185 -8.17 3.96 1.75
N ASP A 186 -8.90 3.76 0.65
CA ASP A 186 -9.79 4.75 0.06
C ASP A 186 -11.26 4.38 0.28
N ASP A 187 -11.79 4.79 1.45
CA ASP A 187 -13.22 4.69 1.74
C ASP A 187 -14.07 5.73 0.97
N GLN A 188 -13.46 6.53 0.07
CA GLN A 188 -14.24 7.42 -0.78
C GLN A 188 -15.02 6.63 -1.84
N LEU A 189 -16.34 6.76 -1.75
CA LEU A 189 -17.34 6.11 -2.61
C LEU A 189 -17.09 6.25 -4.13
N ARG A 190 -16.32 7.25 -4.60
CA ARG A 190 -16.18 7.56 -6.03
C ARG A 190 -15.46 6.50 -6.86
N ARG A 191 -14.49 5.76 -6.29
CA ARG A 191 -13.74 4.71 -7.02
C ARG A 191 -14.11 3.30 -6.61
N ARG A 192 -14.90 3.15 -5.55
CA ARG A 192 -15.29 1.88 -4.97
C ARG A 192 -15.94 0.95 -6.00
N GLU A 193 -16.79 1.46 -6.88
CA GLU A 193 -17.43 0.67 -7.93
C GLU A 193 -16.40 0.06 -8.90
N ALA A 194 -15.46 0.84 -9.40
CA ALA A 194 -14.43 0.35 -10.33
C ALA A 194 -13.47 -0.67 -9.67
N ILE A 195 -13.15 -0.48 -8.38
CA ILE A 195 -12.35 -1.45 -7.62
C ILE A 195 -13.13 -2.75 -7.45
N LEU A 196 -14.42 -2.66 -7.08
CA LEU A 196 -15.32 -3.82 -6.96
C LEU A 196 -15.48 -4.57 -8.28
N GLU A 197 -15.67 -3.87 -9.41
CA GLU A 197 -15.70 -4.50 -10.74
C GLU A 197 -14.41 -5.28 -11.04
N THR A 198 -13.26 -4.70 -10.68
CA THR A 198 -11.95 -5.36 -10.90
C THR A 198 -11.78 -6.57 -9.98
N LEU A 199 -12.23 -6.48 -8.72
CA LEU A 199 -12.27 -7.59 -7.77
C LEU A 199 -13.18 -8.72 -8.25
N VAL A 200 -14.38 -8.40 -8.75
CA VAL A 200 -15.28 -9.39 -9.34
C VAL A 200 -14.59 -10.09 -10.50
N SER A 201 -13.92 -9.34 -11.40
CA SER A 201 -13.16 -9.97 -12.49
C SER A 201 -12.04 -10.90 -11.98
N ALA A 202 -11.39 -10.58 -10.87
CA ALA A 202 -10.36 -11.42 -10.27
C ALA A 202 -10.95 -12.72 -9.71
N TYR A 203 -12.06 -12.61 -8.97
CA TYR A 203 -12.75 -13.78 -8.41
C TYR A 203 -13.38 -14.65 -9.49
N THR A 204 -14.00 -14.05 -10.52
CA THR A 204 -14.50 -14.79 -11.69
C THR A 204 -13.39 -15.54 -12.40
N LEU A 205 -12.18 -14.97 -12.50
CA LEU A 205 -11.05 -15.67 -13.10
C LEU A 205 -10.64 -16.92 -12.28
N LEU A 206 -10.65 -16.83 -10.96
CA LEU A 206 -10.40 -17.97 -10.07
C LEU A 206 -11.51 -19.02 -10.18
N GLU A 207 -12.77 -18.61 -10.17
CA GLU A 207 -13.91 -19.53 -10.22
C GLU A 207 -14.05 -20.23 -11.57
N ALA A 208 -14.00 -19.48 -12.69
CA ALA A 208 -14.27 -20.00 -14.02
C ALA A 208 -13.11 -20.83 -14.60
N HIS A 209 -11.86 -20.51 -14.26
CA HIS A 209 -10.69 -21.18 -14.85
C HIS A 209 -10.01 -22.20 -13.93
N VAL A 210 -10.28 -22.16 -12.62
CA VAL A 210 -9.65 -23.06 -11.65
C VAL A 210 -10.70 -23.88 -10.91
N GLY A 211 -11.72 -23.22 -10.37
CA GLY A 211 -12.77 -23.84 -9.58
C GLY A 211 -12.39 -24.05 -8.12
N LEU A 212 -13.36 -23.94 -7.23
CA LEU A 212 -13.14 -23.96 -5.78
C LEU A 212 -12.56 -25.30 -5.28
N ASP A 213 -12.97 -26.43 -5.86
CA ASP A 213 -12.48 -27.75 -5.45
C ASP A 213 -11.00 -27.93 -5.77
N ARG A 214 -10.55 -27.44 -6.92
CA ARG A 214 -9.13 -27.44 -7.28
C ARG A 214 -8.32 -26.52 -6.37
N LEU A 215 -8.85 -25.34 -6.03
CA LEU A 215 -8.22 -24.44 -5.06
C LEU A 215 -8.07 -25.11 -3.69
N ARG A 216 -9.08 -25.87 -3.23
CA ARG A 216 -9.00 -26.62 -1.98
C ARG A 216 -7.91 -27.69 -2.03
N GLU A 217 -7.85 -28.47 -3.10
CA GLU A 217 -6.80 -29.49 -3.29
C GLU A 217 -5.41 -28.85 -3.28
N MET A 218 -5.22 -27.73 -3.98
CA MET A 218 -3.95 -26.99 -3.97
C MET A 218 -3.60 -26.47 -2.57
N ALA A 219 -4.58 -25.92 -1.84
CA ALA A 219 -4.39 -25.46 -0.47
C ALA A 219 -4.03 -26.59 0.50
N GLU A 220 -4.66 -27.76 0.36
CA GLU A 220 -4.34 -28.98 1.12
C GLU A 220 -2.90 -29.47 0.85
N ASN A 221 -2.41 -29.27 -0.37
CA ASN A 221 -1.02 -29.54 -0.76
C ASN A 221 -0.03 -28.42 -0.35
N GLY A 222 -0.49 -27.44 0.42
CA GLY A 222 0.32 -26.35 0.96
C GLY A 222 0.68 -25.27 -0.07
N ASP A 223 -0.12 -25.07 -1.11
CA ASP A 223 0.02 -23.90 -2.00
C ASP A 223 -0.48 -22.64 -1.27
N GLU A 224 0.36 -21.61 -1.18
CA GLU A 224 0.06 -20.40 -0.42
C GLU A 224 -1.09 -19.60 -1.06
N ALA A 225 -1.05 -19.38 -2.37
CA ALA A 225 -2.02 -18.54 -3.07
C ALA A 225 -3.41 -19.18 -3.03
N ALA A 226 -3.49 -20.50 -3.23
CA ALA A 226 -4.73 -21.25 -3.08
C ALA A 226 -5.22 -21.22 -1.63
N SER A 227 -4.33 -21.33 -0.64
CA SER A 227 -4.69 -21.21 0.78
C SER A 227 -5.27 -19.85 1.12
N ILE A 228 -4.71 -18.76 0.58
CA ILE A 228 -5.25 -17.40 0.71
C ILE A 228 -6.64 -17.32 0.06
N ALA A 229 -6.80 -17.86 -1.16
CA ALA A 229 -8.08 -17.86 -1.88
C ALA A 229 -9.18 -18.53 -1.05
N VAL A 230 -8.91 -19.73 -0.54
CA VAL A 230 -9.84 -20.52 0.25
C VAL A 230 -10.09 -19.87 1.61
N ALA A 231 -9.07 -19.33 2.26
CA ALA A 231 -9.21 -18.61 3.53
C ALA A 231 -10.13 -17.39 3.38
N ARG A 232 -10.00 -16.63 2.28
CA ARG A 232 -10.90 -15.51 1.97
C ARG A 232 -12.33 -15.98 1.73
N TYR A 233 -12.52 -17.08 1.01
CA TYR A 233 -13.84 -17.69 0.82
C TYR A 233 -14.49 -18.08 2.15
N LEU A 234 -13.72 -18.66 3.08
CA LEU A 234 -14.19 -19.04 4.40
C LEU A 234 -14.51 -17.82 5.28
N ALA A 235 -13.64 -16.81 5.30
CA ALA A 235 -13.82 -15.62 6.14
C ALA A 235 -14.90 -14.67 5.61
N TYR A 236 -15.01 -14.53 4.28
CA TYR A 236 -15.88 -13.54 3.65
C TYR A 236 -16.75 -14.15 2.53
N PRO A 237 -17.57 -15.17 2.84
CA PRO A 237 -18.31 -15.94 1.82
C PRO A 237 -19.29 -15.10 1.00
N ALA A 238 -19.81 -14.00 1.57
CA ALA A 238 -20.67 -13.04 0.87
C ALA A 238 -19.99 -12.38 -0.34
N ARG A 239 -18.65 -12.32 -0.38
CA ARG A 239 -17.88 -11.75 -1.50
C ARG A 239 -17.87 -12.66 -2.73
N PHE A 240 -18.18 -13.95 -2.56
CA PHE A 240 -18.10 -14.96 -3.62
C PHE A 240 -19.48 -15.44 -4.06
N SER A 241 -20.39 -15.73 -3.12
CA SER A 241 -21.64 -16.43 -3.43
C SER A 241 -22.90 -15.58 -3.24
N GLY A 242 -22.77 -14.28 -2.94
CA GLY A 242 -23.93 -13.39 -2.79
C GLY A 242 -24.91 -13.83 -1.68
N PRO A 243 -26.24 -13.71 -1.86
CA PRO A 243 -27.24 -13.99 -0.82
C PRO A 243 -27.32 -15.45 -0.35
N THR A 244 -26.72 -16.39 -1.08
CA THR A 244 -26.67 -17.84 -0.74
C THR A 244 -25.36 -18.24 -0.05
N ALA A 245 -24.58 -17.25 0.39
CA ALA A 245 -23.30 -17.46 1.07
C ALA A 245 -23.45 -18.31 2.33
N ARG A 246 -22.50 -19.24 2.51
CA ARG A 246 -22.29 -19.97 3.77
C ARG A 246 -22.01 -19.01 4.93
N PRO A 247 -22.18 -19.43 6.20
CA PRO A 247 -21.72 -18.63 7.33
C PRO A 247 -20.20 -18.41 7.27
N SER A 248 -19.77 -17.22 7.70
CA SER A 248 -18.35 -16.88 7.85
C SER A 248 -17.68 -17.80 8.88
N ALA A 249 -16.50 -18.31 8.55
CA ALA A 249 -15.70 -19.23 9.35
C ALA A 249 -14.24 -18.75 9.50
N PRO A 250 -14.00 -17.60 10.16
CA PRO A 250 -12.66 -16.99 10.24
C PRO A 250 -11.64 -17.86 11.00
N ARG A 251 -12.09 -18.68 11.96
CA ARG A 251 -11.23 -19.63 12.67
C ARG A 251 -10.71 -20.75 11.76
N GLU A 252 -11.53 -21.25 10.86
CA GLU A 252 -11.12 -22.25 9.87
C GLU A 252 -10.14 -21.64 8.86
N ALA A 253 -10.40 -20.40 8.43
CA ALA A 253 -9.50 -19.63 7.58
C ALA A 253 -8.11 -19.45 8.23
N LEU A 254 -8.06 -19.03 9.49
CA LEU A 254 -6.81 -18.93 10.26
C LEU A 254 -6.09 -20.28 10.38
N GLY A 255 -6.82 -21.35 10.69
CA GLY A 255 -6.27 -22.70 10.77
C GLY A 255 -5.71 -23.19 9.44
N LEU A 256 -6.26 -22.77 8.30
CA LEU A 256 -5.72 -23.06 6.98
C LEU A 256 -4.42 -22.28 6.72
N LEU A 257 -4.41 -20.97 6.96
CA LEU A 257 -3.25 -20.12 6.73
C LEU A 257 -2.04 -20.52 7.59
N ASN A 258 -2.28 -20.93 8.85
CA ASN A 258 -1.22 -21.38 9.75
C ASN A 258 -0.61 -22.74 9.38
N ARG A 259 -1.24 -23.50 8.47
CA ARG A 259 -0.72 -24.78 7.97
C ARG A 259 0.17 -24.65 6.74
N ILE A 260 0.30 -23.45 6.18
CA ILE A 260 1.17 -23.22 5.01
C ILE A 260 2.63 -23.51 5.41
N PRO A 261 3.37 -24.32 4.62
CA PRO A 261 4.78 -24.60 4.90
C PRO A 261 5.64 -23.34 5.00
N ALA A 262 6.56 -23.29 5.96
CA ALA A 262 7.35 -22.09 6.27
C ALA A 262 8.19 -21.58 5.08
N ASP A 263 8.61 -22.47 4.18
CA ASP A 263 9.36 -22.15 2.95
C ASP A 263 8.49 -21.54 1.84
N ARG A 264 7.16 -21.62 1.97
CA ARG A 264 6.18 -21.10 0.99
C ARG A 264 5.40 -19.89 1.50
N VAL A 265 5.54 -19.57 2.78
CA VAL A 265 4.88 -18.44 3.42
C VAL A 265 5.45 -17.12 2.88
N THR A 266 4.58 -16.23 2.43
CA THR A 266 4.92 -14.84 2.09
C THR A 266 4.14 -13.88 2.98
N TRP A 267 4.45 -12.59 2.86
CA TRP A 267 3.73 -11.54 3.59
C TRP A 267 2.25 -11.50 3.26
N ARG A 268 1.79 -12.06 2.14
CA ARG A 268 0.37 -12.02 1.73
C ARG A 268 -0.50 -12.89 2.61
N SER A 269 -0.06 -14.12 2.90
CA SER A 269 -0.77 -14.99 3.83
C SER A 269 -0.74 -14.43 5.25
N ARG A 270 0.41 -13.90 5.70
CA ARG A 270 0.54 -13.30 7.04
C ARG A 270 -0.21 -11.99 7.21
N LEU A 271 -0.34 -11.20 6.15
CA LEU A 271 -1.19 -10.03 6.14
C LEU A 271 -2.64 -10.40 6.39
N LEU A 272 -3.13 -11.46 5.72
CA LEU A 272 -4.48 -11.96 5.94
C LEU A 272 -4.66 -12.55 7.35
N VAL A 273 -3.65 -13.24 7.90
CA VAL A 273 -3.68 -13.70 9.31
C VAL A 273 -3.85 -12.51 10.25
N TYR A 274 -3.02 -11.47 10.11
CA TYR A 274 -3.10 -10.27 10.93
C TYR A 274 -4.48 -9.58 10.83
N GLN A 275 -5.03 -9.45 9.62
CA GLN A 275 -6.37 -8.88 9.38
C GLN A 275 -7.45 -9.70 10.10
N LEU A 276 -7.46 -11.02 9.90
CA LEU A 276 -8.45 -11.92 10.51
C LEU A 276 -8.36 -11.95 12.03
N VAL A 277 -7.15 -11.93 12.60
CA VAL A 277 -6.94 -11.84 14.05
C VAL A 277 -7.45 -10.51 14.59
N SER A 278 -7.13 -9.40 13.92
CA SER A 278 -7.55 -8.06 14.35
C SER A 278 -9.07 -7.89 14.29
N GLU A 279 -9.74 -8.48 13.30
CA GLU A 279 -11.21 -8.45 13.18
C GLU A 279 -11.91 -9.40 14.16
N SER A 280 -11.40 -10.63 14.31
CA SER A 280 -12.06 -11.68 15.11
C SER A 280 -11.79 -11.57 16.60
N MET A 281 -10.63 -11.03 16.97
CA MET A 281 -10.11 -10.96 18.34
C MET A 281 -9.49 -9.58 18.60
N PRO A 282 -10.27 -8.48 18.47
CA PRO A 282 -9.74 -7.12 18.48
C PRO A 282 -9.01 -6.75 19.79
N ARG A 283 -9.37 -7.38 20.92
CA ARG A 283 -8.75 -7.15 22.23
C ARG A 283 -7.66 -8.15 22.60
N ASP A 284 -7.40 -9.15 21.75
CA ASP A 284 -6.26 -10.05 21.95
C ASP A 284 -5.00 -9.39 21.39
N PHE A 285 -4.48 -8.43 22.15
CA PHE A 285 -3.31 -7.64 21.74
C PHE A 285 -2.05 -8.48 21.61
N ALA A 286 -1.95 -9.59 22.35
CA ALA A 286 -0.85 -10.53 22.23
C ALA A 286 -0.88 -11.23 20.86
N ALA A 287 -2.02 -11.81 20.48
CA ALA A 287 -2.16 -12.47 19.18
C ALA A 287 -2.02 -11.49 18.01
N ARG A 288 -2.56 -10.27 18.13
CA ARG A 288 -2.38 -9.22 17.11
C ARG A 288 -0.92 -8.81 16.97
N LEU A 289 -0.20 -8.66 18.08
CA LEU A 289 1.22 -8.30 18.05
C LEU A 289 2.07 -9.43 17.47
N GLU A 290 1.80 -10.69 17.82
CA GLU A 290 2.48 -11.85 17.25
C GLU A 290 2.35 -11.90 15.72
N ALA A 291 1.12 -11.76 15.20
CA ALA A 291 0.89 -11.72 13.76
C ALA A 291 1.58 -10.52 13.07
N ALA A 292 1.68 -9.37 13.75
CA ALA A 292 2.38 -8.20 13.24
C ALA A 292 3.91 -8.32 13.32
N ASP A 293 4.45 -9.01 14.33
CA ASP A 293 5.89 -9.33 14.42
C ASP A 293 6.31 -10.32 13.33
N GLU A 294 5.46 -11.30 12.97
CA GLU A 294 5.70 -12.17 11.82
C GLU A 294 5.84 -11.37 10.51
N LEU A 295 4.95 -10.39 10.29
CA LEU A 295 5.05 -9.46 9.16
C LEU A 295 6.32 -8.62 9.22
N ALA A 296 6.69 -8.14 10.40
CA ALA A 296 7.89 -7.33 10.60
C ALA A 296 9.19 -8.10 10.31
N ALA A 297 9.20 -9.40 10.55
CA ALA A 297 10.34 -10.28 10.26
C ALA A 297 10.50 -10.58 8.76
N MET A 298 9.48 -10.32 7.93
CA MET A 298 9.52 -10.64 6.51
C MET A 298 10.26 -9.59 5.70
N THR A 299 11.22 -10.06 4.91
CA THR A 299 11.97 -9.20 3.99
C THR A 299 11.05 -8.68 2.89
N GLY A 300 11.06 -7.36 2.67
CA GLY A 300 10.33 -6.73 1.58
C GLY A 300 8.83 -6.56 1.81
N PHE A 301 8.31 -6.75 3.03
CA PHE A 301 6.93 -6.39 3.34
C PHE A 301 6.72 -4.87 3.21
N PRO A 302 5.85 -4.41 2.29
CA PRO A 302 5.55 -3.00 2.14
C PRO A 302 4.63 -2.57 3.27
N TRP A 303 5.15 -1.93 4.32
CA TRP A 303 4.36 -1.54 5.49
C TRP A 303 3.19 -0.60 5.14
N PRO A 304 1.92 -1.06 5.20
CA PRO A 304 0.77 -0.16 5.13
C PRO A 304 0.77 0.76 6.35
N PHE A 305 0.38 2.01 6.16
CA PHE A 305 0.51 3.02 7.21
C PHE A 305 -0.41 2.71 8.41
N GLN A 306 -1.62 2.20 8.15
CA GLN A 306 -2.55 1.71 9.17
C GLN A 306 -1.93 0.59 10.03
N ILE A 307 -1.37 -0.44 9.39
CA ILE A 307 -0.76 -1.59 10.11
C ILE A 307 0.48 -1.16 10.88
N LYS A 308 1.30 -0.25 10.33
CA LYS A 308 2.47 0.29 11.03
C LYS A 308 2.08 1.05 12.30
N LEU A 309 1.00 1.83 12.25
CA LEU A 309 0.45 2.52 13.41
C LEU A 309 -0.06 1.53 14.46
N GLU A 310 -0.88 0.57 14.06
CA GLU A 310 -1.40 -0.44 14.98
C GLU A 310 -0.27 -1.24 15.62
N TYR A 311 0.74 -1.65 14.85
CA TYR A 311 1.95 -2.30 15.37
C TYR A 311 2.64 -1.44 16.43
N ALA A 312 2.85 -0.14 16.16
CA ALA A 312 3.46 0.78 17.11
C ALA A 312 2.67 0.87 18.42
N ILE A 313 1.33 0.89 18.34
CA ILE A 313 0.46 0.93 19.53
C ILE A 313 0.51 -0.40 20.28
N LEU A 314 0.42 -1.53 19.59
CA LEU A 314 0.47 -2.87 20.17
C LEU A 314 1.79 -3.11 20.93
N LEU A 315 2.91 -2.59 20.44
CA LEU A 315 4.18 -2.59 21.17
C LEU A 315 4.06 -1.90 22.54
N PHE A 316 3.36 -0.77 22.63
CA PHE A 316 3.09 -0.13 23.93
C PHE A 316 2.13 -0.92 24.79
N GLN A 317 1.04 -1.46 24.21
CA GLN A 317 0.08 -2.29 24.96
C GLN A 317 0.75 -3.49 25.63
N MET A 318 1.76 -4.07 24.98
CA MET A 318 2.49 -5.25 25.44
C MET A 318 3.81 -4.93 26.16
N GLY A 319 4.06 -3.67 26.54
CA GLY A 319 5.22 -3.30 27.36
C GLY A 319 6.53 -3.07 26.61
N ARG A 320 6.57 -3.20 25.28
CA ARG A 320 7.73 -2.97 24.40
C ARG A 320 7.87 -1.48 24.04
N HIS A 321 7.91 -0.62 25.05
CA HIS A 321 7.79 0.84 24.89
C HIS A 321 8.90 1.47 24.03
N ARG A 322 10.14 0.98 24.11
CA ARG A 322 11.27 1.51 23.31
C ARG A 322 11.09 1.21 21.82
N ASP A 323 10.73 -0.02 21.49
CA ASP A 323 10.41 -0.44 20.12
C ASP A 323 9.22 0.38 19.58
N GLY A 324 8.19 0.56 20.41
CA GLY A 324 7.04 1.40 20.09
C GLY A 324 7.43 2.85 19.79
N GLN A 325 8.30 3.45 20.62
CA GLN A 325 8.81 4.81 20.40
C GLN A 325 9.59 4.94 19.09
N GLN A 326 10.43 3.95 18.76
CA GLN A 326 11.15 3.89 17.49
C GLN A 326 10.19 3.77 16.30
N SER A 327 9.17 2.92 16.42
CA SER A 327 8.15 2.76 15.38
C SER A 327 7.39 4.06 15.13
N PHE A 328 7.00 4.79 16.19
CA PHE A 328 6.37 6.12 16.04
C PHE A 328 7.30 7.18 15.45
N ALA A 329 8.62 7.09 15.66
CA ALA A 329 9.58 7.97 14.99
C ALA A 329 9.53 7.78 13.47
N GLN A 330 9.55 6.51 13.01
CA GLN A 330 9.42 6.18 11.59
C GLN A 330 8.07 6.66 11.01
N ILE A 331 6.97 6.45 11.73
CA ILE A 331 5.63 6.94 11.34
C ILE A 331 5.64 8.45 11.11
N ARG A 332 6.28 9.24 11.99
CA ARG A 332 6.35 10.70 11.83
C ARG A 332 7.15 11.13 10.61
N GLU A 333 8.21 10.42 10.26
CA GLU A 333 8.98 10.67 9.04
C GLU A 333 8.13 10.38 7.79
N MET A 334 7.28 9.34 7.85
CA MET A 334 6.41 8.93 6.75
C MET A 334 5.20 9.85 6.53
N LEU A 335 4.72 10.53 7.58
CA LEU A 335 3.55 11.43 7.51
C LEU A 335 3.71 12.57 6.50
N VAL A 336 4.94 12.99 6.19
CA VAL A 336 5.21 14.10 5.28
C VAL A 336 4.91 13.72 3.82
N SER A 337 5.00 12.44 3.46
CA SER A 337 5.02 11.99 2.06
C SER A 337 3.94 10.96 1.70
N ARG A 338 3.19 10.40 2.67
CA ARG A 338 2.21 9.34 2.42
C ARG A 338 0.80 9.86 2.23
N SER A 339 0.04 9.18 1.37
CA SER A 339 -1.29 9.57 0.93
C SER A 339 -2.46 8.87 1.67
N GLY A 340 -2.19 7.77 2.38
CA GLY A 340 -3.23 6.98 3.06
C GLY A 340 -3.85 7.69 4.27
N ALA A 341 -5.18 7.66 4.36
CA ALA A 341 -5.89 8.05 5.57
C ALA A 341 -5.66 6.99 6.66
N VAL A 342 -5.34 7.43 7.88
CA VAL A 342 -5.08 6.54 9.00
C VAL A 342 -5.83 7.01 10.24
N ALA A 343 -6.38 6.04 10.96
CA ALA A 343 -7.08 6.28 12.21
C ALA A 343 -6.60 5.30 13.27
N VAL A 344 -6.59 5.74 14.52
CA VAL A 344 -6.37 4.83 15.66
C VAL A 344 -7.67 4.03 15.87
N PRO A 345 -7.65 2.69 15.79
CA PRO A 345 -8.84 1.89 16.07
C PRO A 345 -9.37 2.16 17.48
N ASN A 346 -10.68 2.10 17.67
CA ASN A 346 -11.33 2.49 18.93
C ASN A 346 -10.80 1.70 20.13
N GLU A 347 -10.57 0.40 19.95
CA GLU A 347 -10.02 -0.50 20.96
C GLU A 347 -8.54 -0.22 21.28
N LEU A 348 -7.81 0.43 20.36
CA LEU A 348 -6.41 0.83 20.54
C LEU A 348 -6.26 2.31 20.93
N ARG A 349 -7.37 3.04 21.12
CA ARG A 349 -7.35 4.48 21.41
C ARG A 349 -6.64 4.82 22.72
N TYR A 350 -6.71 3.94 23.71
CA TYR A 350 -6.10 4.12 25.01
C TYR A 350 -5.22 2.93 25.36
N LEU A 351 -4.19 3.14 26.18
CA LEU A 351 -3.51 2.04 26.86
C LEU A 351 -4.55 1.30 27.69
N ALA A 352 -4.76 0.02 27.41
CA ALA A 352 -5.85 -0.74 28.03
C ALA A 352 -5.36 -1.48 29.27
N ASP A 353 -6.26 -1.73 30.21
CA ASP A 353 -5.96 -2.41 31.46
C ASP A 353 -5.96 -3.94 31.27
N PRO A 354 -4.82 -4.63 31.47
CA PRO A 354 -4.77 -6.08 31.40
C PRO A 354 -5.70 -6.77 32.42
N LYS A 355 -5.96 -6.13 33.56
CA LYS A 355 -6.84 -6.69 34.61
C LYS A 355 -8.31 -6.72 34.20
N SER A 356 -8.71 -5.86 33.27
CA SER A 356 -10.07 -5.85 32.70
C SER A 356 -10.15 -6.57 31.36
N ALA A 357 -9.20 -7.48 31.07
CA ALA A 357 -9.06 -8.14 29.77
C ALA A 357 -9.01 -7.13 28.61
N PHE A 358 -8.29 -6.01 28.82
CA PHE A 358 -8.12 -4.93 27.87
C PHE A 358 -9.44 -4.26 27.42
N ALA A 359 -10.51 -4.39 28.22
CA ALA A 359 -11.81 -3.81 27.89
C ALA A 359 -11.95 -2.35 28.30
N SER A 360 -11.13 -1.87 29.24
CA SER A 360 -11.15 -0.49 29.74
C SER A 360 -9.78 0.17 29.65
N PRO A 361 -9.72 1.51 29.52
CA PRO A 361 -8.47 2.25 29.66
C PRO A 361 -7.79 2.00 31.02
N LEU A 362 -6.47 1.90 31.02
CA LEU A 362 -5.65 1.82 32.21
C LEU A 362 -5.54 3.20 32.86
N ARG A 363 -6.08 3.32 34.08
CA ARG A 363 -5.79 4.47 34.96
C ARG A 363 -4.38 4.31 35.50
N THR A 364 -3.53 5.27 35.17
CA THR A 364 -2.12 5.30 35.56
C THR A 364 -1.73 6.71 35.97
N SER A 365 -0.43 6.94 36.18
CA SER A 365 0.09 8.27 36.43
C SER A 365 1.39 8.52 35.67
N ILE A 366 1.69 9.81 35.44
CA ILE A 366 2.97 10.26 34.89
C ILE A 366 3.76 11.03 35.95
N LEU A 367 5.07 10.79 35.98
CA LEU A 367 6.01 11.65 36.67
C LEU A 367 6.45 12.78 35.73
N VAL A 368 6.12 14.03 36.08
CA VAL A 368 6.46 15.19 35.24
C VAL A 368 7.99 15.40 35.23
N THR A 369 8.60 15.41 34.05
CA THR A 369 10.05 15.60 33.90
C THR A 369 10.41 17.01 33.45
N ASN A 370 9.61 17.61 32.57
CA ASN A 370 9.90 18.92 31.97
C ASN A 370 8.68 19.84 31.97
N THR A 371 8.88 21.06 32.48
CA THR A 371 7.91 22.16 32.48
C THR A 371 8.59 23.45 31.96
N SER A 372 9.04 23.47 30.71
CA SER A 372 9.69 24.68 30.19
C SER A 372 8.70 25.85 30.05
N SER A 373 9.10 27.03 30.52
CA SER A 373 8.22 28.19 30.74
C SER A 373 8.04 29.10 29.52
N VAL A 374 8.71 28.84 28.40
CA VAL A 374 8.58 29.68 27.20
C VAL A 374 8.59 28.80 25.95
N GLY A 375 7.41 28.53 25.37
CA GLY A 375 7.33 28.09 23.97
C GLY A 375 7.19 26.58 23.66
N ARG A 376 6.53 25.80 24.54
CA ARG A 376 5.91 24.47 24.28
C ARG A 376 6.83 23.25 24.30
N ASN A 377 6.71 22.47 25.37
CA ASN A 377 6.25 21.07 25.38
C ASN A 377 6.39 20.53 26.81
N TYR A 378 5.34 19.93 27.34
CA TYR A 378 5.34 19.33 28.68
C TYR A 378 5.44 17.82 28.53
N TYR A 379 6.31 17.22 29.32
CA TYR A 379 6.59 15.79 29.25
C TYR A 379 6.54 15.15 30.62
N GLY A 380 6.10 13.90 30.64
CA GLY A 380 6.19 13.04 31.80
C GLY A 380 6.51 11.61 31.39
N ILE A 381 6.99 10.85 32.37
CA ILE A 381 7.28 9.44 32.21
C ILE A 381 6.14 8.66 32.87
N PRO A 382 5.38 7.84 32.12
CA PRO A 382 4.38 6.97 32.71
C PRO A 382 5.00 5.93 33.62
N HIS A 383 4.24 5.55 34.65
CA HIS A 383 4.68 4.51 35.57
C HIS A 383 5.05 3.22 34.81
N GLY A 384 6.25 2.69 35.07
CA GLY A 384 6.75 1.45 34.46
C GLY A 384 7.34 1.59 33.05
N TRP A 385 7.39 2.79 32.47
CA TRP A 385 7.88 3.00 31.08
C TRP A 385 9.39 3.31 30.98
N GLY A 386 10.09 3.30 32.12
CA GLY A 386 11.53 3.54 32.17
C GLY A 386 11.89 4.99 31.82
N ALA A 387 12.50 5.21 30.66
CA ALA A 387 12.95 6.54 30.20
C ALA A 387 12.12 7.09 29.03
N VAL A 388 11.02 6.42 28.67
CA VAL A 388 10.16 6.85 27.57
C VAL A 388 9.27 7.99 28.06
N GLU A 389 9.53 9.19 27.53
CA GLU A 389 8.75 10.39 27.81
C GLU A 389 7.58 10.52 26.83
N ILE A 390 6.42 10.95 27.35
CA ILE A 390 5.25 11.27 26.53
C ILE A 390 4.78 12.70 26.78
N PRO A 391 4.25 13.38 25.75
CA PRO A 391 3.71 14.71 25.90
C PRO A 391 2.40 14.70 26.70
N PHE A 392 2.13 15.81 27.38
CA PHE A 392 0.82 16.12 27.94
C PHE A 392 0.50 17.60 27.79
N ARG A 393 -0.77 17.98 27.97
CA ARG A 393 -1.21 19.37 27.91
C ARG A 393 -1.67 19.82 29.30
N PRO A 394 -0.90 20.67 30.02
CA PRO A 394 -1.18 21.03 31.41
C PRO A 394 -2.58 21.58 31.65
N TYR A 395 -3.09 22.38 30.70
CA TYR A 395 -4.39 23.04 30.81
C TYR A 395 -5.58 22.05 30.78
N LEU A 396 -5.38 20.81 30.34
CA LEU A 396 -6.40 19.75 30.41
C LEU A 396 -6.48 19.15 31.82
N PHE A 397 -5.42 19.26 32.62
CA PHE A 397 -5.39 18.76 33.99
C PHE A 397 -5.92 19.84 34.93
N ALA A 398 -6.83 19.47 35.84
CA ALA A 398 -7.49 20.39 36.77
C ALA A 398 -6.58 20.89 37.92
N ARG A 399 -5.33 21.28 37.61
CA ARG A 399 -4.36 21.83 38.56
C ARG A 399 -3.96 23.25 38.14
N GLN A 400 -3.97 24.18 39.10
CA GLN A 400 -3.58 25.57 38.87
C GLN A 400 -2.11 25.72 38.47
N ARG A 401 -1.24 24.83 38.97
CA ARG A 401 0.19 24.80 38.65
C ARG A 401 0.66 23.35 38.62
N ILE A 402 1.48 23.02 37.63
CA ILE A 402 2.16 21.72 37.48
C ILE A 402 3.65 22.00 37.43
N VAL A 403 4.43 21.31 38.26
CA VAL A 403 5.89 21.46 38.38
C VAL A 403 6.61 20.13 38.12
N PRO A 404 7.92 20.15 37.82
CA PRO A 404 8.69 18.92 37.68
C PRO A 404 8.63 18.09 38.96
N ARG A 405 8.58 16.77 38.79
CA ARG A 405 8.38 15.73 39.81
C ARG A 405 6.97 15.64 40.40
N ASP A 406 6.01 16.41 39.89
CA ASP A 406 4.61 16.16 40.19
C ASP A 406 4.21 14.79 39.64
N ASP A 407 3.38 14.09 40.41
CA ASP A 407 2.66 12.91 39.97
C ASP A 407 1.24 13.32 39.53
N LEU A 408 0.88 12.94 38.31
CA LEU A 408 -0.39 13.29 37.67
C LEU A 408 -1.14 12.02 37.25
N ASP A 409 -2.29 11.77 37.86
CA ASP A 409 -3.22 10.74 37.42
C ASP A 409 -3.69 11.03 35.99
N CYS A 410 -3.63 10.02 35.14
CA CYS A 410 -3.93 10.16 33.72
C CYS A 410 -4.42 8.85 33.09
N LEU A 411 -4.85 8.98 31.84
CA LEU A 411 -4.93 7.91 30.87
C LEU A 411 -3.87 8.17 29.79
N ILE A 412 -3.41 7.11 29.13
CA ILE A 412 -2.53 7.24 27.97
C ILE A 412 -3.38 7.04 26.73
N GLN A 413 -3.48 8.07 25.89
CA GLN A 413 -4.20 8.06 24.63
C GLN A 413 -3.21 7.95 23.47
N PHE A 414 -3.51 7.14 22.47
CA PHE A 414 -2.70 7.04 21.25
C PHE A 414 -3.25 7.95 20.15
N SER A 415 -2.33 8.53 19.40
CA SER A 415 -2.60 9.36 18.21
C SER A 415 -1.62 8.99 17.11
N LEU A 416 -1.79 9.59 15.92
CA LEU A 416 -0.83 9.43 14.81
C LEU A 416 0.61 9.85 15.17
N PHE A 417 0.77 10.73 16.17
CA PHE A 417 2.07 11.25 16.58
C PHE A 417 2.72 10.46 17.73
N GLY A 418 1.98 9.52 18.34
CA GLY A 418 2.43 8.75 19.49
C GLY A 418 1.46 8.77 20.67
N PRO A 419 1.85 8.12 21.78
CA PRO A 419 1.13 8.18 23.05
C PRO A 419 1.20 9.61 23.65
N GLN A 420 0.12 10.03 24.30
CA GLN A 420 0.04 11.27 25.08
C GLN A 420 -0.75 11.02 26.37
N ALA A 421 -0.39 11.73 27.44
CA ALA A 421 -1.16 11.67 28.68
C ALA A 421 -2.31 12.67 28.67
N VAL A 422 -3.49 12.19 29.03
CA VAL A 422 -4.74 12.95 29.12
C VAL A 422 -5.39 12.74 30.50
N PRO A 423 -6.15 13.70 31.03
CA PRO A 423 -6.81 13.54 32.32
C PRO A 423 -7.84 12.38 32.28
N PRO A 424 -8.14 11.74 33.43
CA PRO A 424 -9.12 10.64 33.49
C PRO A 424 -10.55 11.01 33.08
N THR A 425 -10.87 12.30 32.97
CA THR A 425 -12.16 12.84 32.54
C THR A 425 -12.38 12.80 31.03
N GLU A 426 -11.37 12.46 30.23
CA GLU A 426 -11.43 12.38 28.76
C GLU A 426 -11.85 11.00 28.22
N ALA A 427 -12.05 10.00 29.09
CA ALA A 427 -12.50 8.65 28.72
C ALA A 427 -14.01 8.52 28.57
#